data_AF-A0A3M2ZAW3-F1
#
_entry.id   AF-A0A3M2ZAW3-F1
#
_cell.length_a   1.000
_cell.length_b   1.000
_cell.length_c   1.000
_cell.angle_alpha   90.00
_cell.angle_beta   90.00
_cell.angle_gamma   90.00
#
_symmetry.space_group_name_H-M   'P 1'
#
loop_
_entity.id
_entity.type
_entity.pdbx_description
1 polymer ?
#
loop_
_entity_poly.entity_id
_entity_poly.type
_entity_poly.pdbx_seq_one_letter_code
_entity_poly.pdbx_strand_id
1 'polypeptide(L)'
;GAILLIEEVNEPAYRVDRMLTHLGNCGILKQLAGIAVGEFTPAANTGGSISPAHVLMERLGGLGIPVLGGLPVGHGDLNQAVPLGTQAILDAD
;
A
#
# COMPACT_ATOMS: atom_id res chain seq x y z
N GLY A 1 7.70 -7.68 13.67
CA GLY A 1 7.82 -6.39 12.96
C GLY A 1 6.52 -5.62 13.05
N ALA A 2 6.44 -4.45 12.44
CA ALA A 2 5.21 -3.65 12.36
C ALA A 2 4.34 -4.07 11.17
N ILE A 3 3.04 -3.79 11.23
CA ILE A 3 2.15 -3.81 10.06
C ILE A 3 2.17 -2.41 9.46
N LEU A 4 2.59 -2.30 8.19
CA LEU A 4 2.55 -1.03 7.47
C LEU A 4 1.16 -0.87 6.83
N LEU A 5 0.42 0.17 7.22
CA LEU A 5 -0.81 0.60 6.54
C LEU A 5 -0.49 1.70 5.53
N ILE A 6 -0.88 1.52 4.27
CA ILE A 6 -0.71 2.51 3.20
C ILE A 6 -1.99 2.66 2.38
N GLU A 7 -2.27 3.88 1.93
CA GLU A 7 -3.38 4.27 1.05
C GLU A 7 -2.90 5.49 0.24
N GLU A 8 -3.55 5.79 -0.90
CA GLU A 8 -3.18 6.96 -1.71
C GLU A 8 -4.33 7.44 -2.62
N VAL A 9 -4.35 8.75 -2.92
CA VAL A 9 -5.35 9.38 -3.80
C VAL A 9 -4.71 10.29 -4.84
N ASN A 10 -5.25 10.26 -6.05
CA ASN A 10 -4.87 11.18 -7.12
C ASN A 10 -3.38 11.15 -7.50
N GLU A 11 -2.70 10.02 -7.28
CA GLU A 11 -1.31 9.84 -7.69
C GLU A 11 -1.19 8.90 -8.92
N PRO A 12 -0.38 9.26 -9.94
CA PRO A 12 -0.03 8.37 -11.02
C PRO A 12 0.84 7.20 -10.53
N ALA A 13 0.78 6.08 -11.25
CA ALA A 13 1.52 4.86 -10.92
C ALA A 13 3.03 5.08 -10.69
N TYR A 14 3.70 5.94 -11.47
CA TYR A 14 5.13 6.20 -11.31
C TYR A 14 5.48 6.89 -9.97
N ARG A 15 4.56 7.63 -9.36
CA ARG A 15 4.80 8.24 -8.05
C ARG A 15 4.61 7.24 -6.93
N VAL A 16 3.61 6.37 -7.03
CA VAL A 16 3.45 5.23 -6.12
C VAL A 16 4.70 4.35 -6.16
N ASP A 17 5.19 4.04 -7.37
CA ASP A 17 6.43 3.29 -7.57
C ASP A 17 7.63 3.95 -6.88
N ARG A 18 7.79 5.26 -7.07
CA ARG A 18 8.85 6.04 -6.43
C ARG A 18 8.77 6.01 -4.92
N MET A 19 7.57 6.10 -4.34
CA MET A 19 7.37 6.05 -2.89
C MET A 19 7.71 4.67 -2.32
N LEU A 20 7.24 3.59 -2.93
CA LEU A 20 7.56 2.23 -2.51
C LEU A 20 9.06 1.92 -2.67
N THR A 21 9.67 2.39 -3.75
CA THR A 21 11.11 2.27 -4.00
C THR A 21 11.91 2.98 -2.91
N HIS A 22 11.48 4.17 -2.50
CA HIS A 22 12.13 4.90 -1.41
C HIS A 22 12.07 4.12 -0.09
N LEU A 23 10.90 3.59 0.30
CA LEU A 23 10.76 2.76 1.50
C LEU A 23 11.65 1.51 1.45
N GLY A 24 11.75 0.88 0.26
CA GLY A 24 12.64 -0.25 0.02
C GLY A 24 14.12 0.11 0.20
N ASN A 25 14.55 1.23 -0.36
CA ASN A 25 15.93 1.73 -0.26
C ASN A 25 16.31 2.15 1.16
N CYS A 26 15.35 2.66 1.94
CA CYS A 26 15.53 2.93 3.37
C CYS A 26 15.61 1.64 4.22
N GLY A 27 15.37 0.46 3.63
CA GLY A 27 15.37 -0.81 4.34
C GLY A 27 14.16 -1.01 5.26
N ILE A 28 13.13 -0.15 5.14
CA ILE A 28 11.91 -0.24 5.97
C ILE A 28 11.15 -1.51 5.63
N LEU A 29 10.97 -1.81 4.34
CA LEU A 29 10.21 -2.97 3.88
C LEU A 29 10.76 -4.30 4.42
N LYS A 30 12.06 -4.38 4.73
CA LYS A 30 12.72 -5.58 5.29
C LYS A 30 12.44 -5.81 6.78
N GLN A 31 11.85 -4.83 7.47
CA GLN A 31 11.60 -4.87 8.92
C GLN A 31 10.12 -5.13 9.26
N LEU A 32 9.26 -5.16 8.25
CA LEU A 32 7.81 -5.31 8.41
C LEU A 32 7.43 -6.76 8.68
N ALA A 33 6.33 -6.94 9.43
CA ALA A 33 5.68 -8.23 9.61
C ALA A 33 4.55 -8.45 8.58
N GLY A 34 4.07 -7.39 7.95
CA GLY A 34 3.01 -7.43 6.94
C GLY A 34 2.65 -6.04 6.43
N ILE A 35 1.87 -5.99 5.36
CA ILE A 35 1.42 -4.75 4.72
C ILE A 35 -0.10 -4.80 4.54
N ALA A 36 -0.76 -3.78 5.05
CA ALA A 36 -2.17 -3.51 4.89
C ALA A 36 -2.34 -2.39 3.84
N VAL A 37 -3.03 -2.69 2.74
CA VAL A 37 -3.24 -1.78 1.63
C VAL A 37 -4.70 -1.34 1.62
N GLY A 38 -4.90 -0.05 1.90
CA GLY A 38 -6.17 0.64 1.77
C GLY A 38 -6.51 0.96 0.31
N GLU A 39 -7.33 1.98 0.12
CA GLU A 39 -7.74 2.43 -1.20
C GLU A 39 -6.59 3.14 -1.92
N PHE A 40 -6.41 2.80 -3.20
CA PHE A 40 -5.50 3.49 -4.11
C PHE A 40 -6.30 4.00 -5.30
N THR A 41 -6.58 5.29 -5.34
CA THR A 41 -7.33 5.91 -6.43
C THR A 41 -6.38 6.63 -7.40
N PRO A 42 -6.34 6.23 -8.68
CA PRO A 42 -5.43 6.84 -9.64
C PRO A 42 -5.83 8.29 -9.95
N ALA A 43 -4.85 9.15 -10.23
CA ALA A 43 -5.13 10.48 -10.73
C ALA A 43 -5.92 10.43 -12.06
N ALA A 44 -6.85 11.35 -12.25
CA ALA A 44 -7.52 11.52 -13.54
C ALA A 44 -6.49 11.86 -14.63
N ASN A 45 -6.68 11.33 -15.84
CA ASN A 45 -5.89 11.64 -17.04
C ASN A 45 -4.40 11.26 -16.98
N THR A 46 -4.03 10.25 -16.20
CA THR A 46 -2.70 9.66 -16.30
C THR A 46 -2.64 8.85 -17.58
N GLY A 47 -2.09 9.42 -18.66
CA GLY A 47 -1.98 8.77 -19.98
C GLY A 47 -1.07 7.52 -20.03
N GLY A 48 -0.79 6.88 -18.90
CA GLY A 48 -0.02 5.65 -18.79
C GLY A 48 -0.92 4.41 -18.72
N SER A 49 -0.42 3.29 -19.26
CA SER A 49 -1.13 2.00 -19.26
C SER A 49 -1.06 1.25 -17.92
N ILE A 50 -0.24 1.71 -16.97
CA ILE A 50 0.02 1.04 -15.70
C ILE A 50 -0.81 1.67 -14.59
N SER A 51 -1.54 0.85 -13.83
CA SER A 51 -2.30 1.29 -12.66
C SER A 51 -1.45 1.25 -11.37
N PRO A 52 -1.78 2.05 -10.35
CA PRO A 52 -1.18 1.94 -9.01
C PRO A 52 -1.26 0.53 -8.42
N ALA A 53 -2.38 -0.18 -8.66
CA ALA A 53 -2.55 -1.57 -8.22
C ALA A 53 -1.50 -2.51 -8.82
N HIS A 54 -1.14 -2.33 -10.10
CA HIS A 54 -0.08 -3.12 -10.74
C HIS A 54 1.28 -2.88 -10.08
N VAL A 55 1.60 -1.62 -9.78
CA VAL A 55 2.84 -1.25 -9.07
C VAL A 55 2.89 -1.87 -7.68
N LEU A 56 1.79 -1.85 -6.93
CA LEU A 56 1.69 -2.47 -5.61
C LEU A 56 1.97 -3.98 -5.69
N MET A 57 1.34 -4.68 -6.66
CA MET A 57 1.58 -6.11 -6.86
C MET A 57 3.06 -6.39 -7.19
N GLU A 58 3.67 -5.64 -8.10
CA GLU A 58 5.06 -5.83 -8.50
C GLU A 58 6.05 -5.55 -7.35
N ARG A 59 5.84 -4.44 -6.61
CA ARG A 59 6.77 -3.99 -5.56
C ARG A 59 6.61 -4.73 -4.25
N LEU A 60 5.41 -5.18 -3.91
CA LEU A 60 5.12 -5.79 -2.60
C LEU A 60 5.03 -7.32 -2.65
N GLY A 61 4.65 -7.90 -3.79
CA GLY A 61 4.41 -9.35 -3.91
C GLY A 61 5.65 -10.22 -3.68
N GLY A 62 6.86 -9.68 -3.87
CA GLY A 62 8.13 -10.40 -3.70
C GLY A 62 8.76 -10.31 -2.31
N LEU A 63 8.10 -9.68 -1.33
CA LEU A 63 8.71 -9.39 -0.03
C LEU A 63 8.73 -10.57 0.95
N GLY A 64 7.98 -11.64 0.68
CA GLY A 64 7.91 -12.83 1.55
C GLY A 64 7.17 -12.58 2.88
N ILE A 65 6.38 -11.50 2.97
CA ILE A 65 5.52 -11.15 4.10
C ILE A 65 4.06 -11.02 3.62
N PRO A 66 3.06 -11.21 4.49
CA PRO A 66 1.65 -11.02 4.13
C PRO A 66 1.35 -9.62 3.59
N VAL A 67 0.59 -9.56 2.51
CA VAL A 67 0.08 -8.31 1.92
C VAL A 67 -1.44 -8.46 1.75
N LEU A 68 -2.20 -7.69 2.51
CA LEU A 68 -3.66 -7.67 2.45
C LEU A 68 -4.10 -6.38 1.76
N GLY A 69 -4.87 -6.48 0.67
CA GLY A 69 -5.39 -5.33 -0.06
C GLY A 69 -6.90 -5.22 -0.05
N GLY A 70 -7.40 -4.02 -0.38
CA GLY A 70 -8.83 -3.73 -0.46
C GLY A 70 -9.46 -3.36 0.87
N LEU A 71 -8.66 -2.92 1.85
CA LEU A 71 -9.20 -2.40 3.10
C LEU A 71 -10.00 -1.11 2.83
N PRO A 72 -11.16 -0.91 3.49
CA PRO A 72 -12.00 0.27 3.32
C PRO A 72 -11.43 1.46 4.11
N VAL A 73 -10.19 1.84 3.79
CA VAL A 73 -9.41 2.90 4.45
C VAL A 73 -8.79 3.74 3.35
N GLY A 74 -9.08 5.04 3.32
CA GLY A 74 -8.58 5.93 2.29
C GLY A 74 -9.54 7.09 2.00
N HIS A 75 -9.61 7.49 0.73
CA HIS A 75 -10.28 8.71 0.30
C HIS A 75 -11.67 8.52 -0.33
N GLY A 76 -12.16 7.29 -0.45
CA GLY A 76 -13.51 7.00 -0.94
C GLY A 76 -14.61 7.32 0.07
N ASP A 77 -15.84 6.93 -0.28
CA ASP A 77 -17.03 7.17 0.56
C ASP A 77 -16.94 6.47 1.92
N LEU A 78 -16.20 5.36 2.00
CA LEU A 78 -15.99 4.60 3.21
C LEU A 78 -14.53 4.71 3.65
N ASN A 79 -14.29 5.44 4.74
CA ASN A 79 -12.98 5.54 5.39
C ASN A 79 -13.09 5.04 6.83
N GLN A 80 -12.82 3.76 7.05
CA GLN A 80 -12.86 3.14 8.37
C GLN A 80 -11.68 3.60 9.22
N ALA A 81 -11.98 4.02 10.45
CA ALA A 81 -10.95 4.39 11.41
C ALA A 81 -10.13 3.15 11.82
N VAL A 82 -8.79 3.30 11.78
CA VAL A 82 -7.86 2.28 12.23
C VAL A 82 -7.00 2.85 13.36
N PRO A 83 -6.92 2.19 14.53
CA PRO A 83 -6.04 2.63 15.60
C PRO A 83 -4.57 2.42 15.20
N LEU A 84 -3.78 3.49 15.24
CA LEU A 84 -2.36 3.44 14.90
C LEU A 84 -1.49 3.22 16.14
N GLY A 85 -0.42 2.46 15.99
CA GLY A 85 0.53 2.15 17.09
C GLY A 85 0.02 1.10 18.08
N THR A 86 -1.12 0.47 17.82
CA THR A 86 -1.66 -0.62 18.62
C THR A 86 -1.24 -1.99 18.08
N GLN A 87 -1.40 -3.04 18.90
CA GLN A 87 -1.25 -4.41 18.43
C GLN A 87 -2.41 -4.77 17.48
N ALA A 88 -2.08 -5.50 16.42
CA ALA A 88 -3.04 -5.99 15.43
C ALA A 88 -2.54 -7.32 14.83
N ILE A 89 -3.48 -8.09 14.28
CA ILE A 89 -3.20 -9.31 13.52
C ILE A 89 -3.58 -9.00 12.06
N LEU A 90 -2.67 -9.31 11.15
CA LEU A 90 -2.94 -9.25 9.72
C LEU A 90 -3.14 -10.69 9.22
N ASP A 91 -4.35 -10.98 8.76
CA ASP A 91 -4.72 -12.27 8.18
C ASP A 91 -4.93 -12.07 6.68
N ALA A 92 -4.21 -12.83 5.87
CA ALA A 92 -4.17 -12.70 4.40
C ALA A 92 -4.31 -14.06 3.69
N ASP A 93 -4.77 -15.09 4.41
CA ASP A 93 -5.08 -16.42 3.88
C ASP A 93 -6.43 -16.46 3.13
#